data_AF-A0A392PV34-F1
#
_entry.id   AF-A0A392PV34-F1
#
_cell.length_a   1.000
_cell.length_b   1.000
_cell.length_c   1.000
_cell.angle_alpha   90.00
_cell.angle_beta   90.00
_cell.angle_gamma   90.00
#
_symmetry.space_group_name_H-M   'P 1'
#
loop_
_entity.id
_entity.type
_entity.pdbx_description
1 polymer ?
#
loop_
_entity_poly.entity_id
_entity_poly.type
_entity_poly.pdbx_seq_one_letter_code
_entity_poly.pdbx_strand_id
1 'polypeptide(L)' 'MYDQRISGTKDLPKPAQWHRIAVHNDALGAYAVQQLFKNSSVYVEGEIETRVYNDSINGEVKSIPEICVRRDG' A
#
# COMPACT_ATOMS: atom_id res chain seq x y z
N MET A 1 5.71 13.39 10.86
CA MET A 1 4.72 13.52 9.76
C MET A 1 3.35 13.66 10.40
N TYR A 2 2.62 14.74 10.11
CA TYR A 2 1.30 15.02 10.71
C TYR A 2 0.22 14.20 10.00
N ASP A 3 -0.64 13.50 10.76
CA ASP A 3 -1.79 12.78 10.17
C ASP A 3 -2.87 13.78 9.79
N GLN A 4 -2.88 14.20 8.52
CA GLN A 4 -3.79 15.21 7.98
C GLN A 4 -5.27 14.79 8.04
N ARG A 5 -5.58 13.52 8.38
CA ARG A 5 -6.95 13.02 8.49
C ARG A 5 -7.60 13.35 9.82
N ILE A 6 -6.82 13.74 10.83
CA ILE A 6 -7.34 14.12 12.14
C ILE A 6 -7.60 15.63 12.11
N SER A 7 -8.81 16.01 11.70
CA SER A 7 -9.27 17.42 11.69
C SER A 7 -10.04 17.81 12.96
N GLY A 8 -9.84 17.11 14.09
CA GLY A 8 -10.64 17.28 15.32
C GLY A 8 -9.87 17.04 16.63
N THR A 9 -10.61 16.84 17.71
CA THR A 9 -10.07 16.58 19.07
C THR A 9 -9.11 15.39 19.10
N LYS A 10 -8.03 15.51 19.90
CA LYS A 10 -6.88 14.59 19.94
C LYS A 10 -7.23 13.14 20.33
N ASP A 11 -8.40 12.90 20.92
CA ASP A 11 -8.75 11.61 21.55
C ASP A 11 -9.73 10.76 20.73
N LEU A 12 -10.00 11.14 19.48
CA LEU A 12 -10.85 10.34 18.60
C LEU A 12 -10.10 9.09 18.08
N PRO A 13 -10.78 7.93 17.94
CA PRO A 13 -10.19 6.75 17.34
C PRO A 13 -9.74 7.06 15.90
N LYS A 14 -8.50 6.70 15.58
CA LYS A 14 -7.92 6.97 14.27
C LYS A 14 -8.70 6.21 13.19
N PRO A 15 -9.06 6.86 12.06
CA PRO A 15 -9.75 6.17 10.98
C PRO A 15 -8.84 5.13 10.34
N ALA A 16 -9.44 4.03 9.89
CA ALA A 16 -8.74 2.96 9.19
C ALA A 16 -7.97 3.49 7.96
N GLN A 17 -6.80 2.90 7.70
CA GLN A 17 -6.00 3.19 6.51
C GLN A 17 -5.90 1.94 5.65
N TRP A 18 -6.19 2.12 4.36
CA TRP A 18 -6.03 1.10 3.35
C TRP A 18 -4.75 1.40 2.58
N HIS A 19 -3.84 0.44 2.58
CA HIS A 19 -2.55 0.55 1.92
C HIS A 19 -2.49 -0.44 0.77
N ARG A 20 -1.90 -0.03 -0.36
CA ARG A 20 -1.63 -0.91 -1.51
C ARG A 20 -0.23 -1.47 -1.34
N ILE A 21 -0.13 -2.80 -1.26
CA ILE A 21 1.15 -3.50 -1.17
C ILE A 21 1.46 -4.11 -2.53
N ALA A 22 2.62 -3.77 -3.10
CA ALA A 22 3.11 -4.30 -4.37
C ALA A 22 4.31 -5.22 -4.11
N VAL A 23 4.15 -6.53 -4.29
CA VAL A 23 5.22 -7.50 -4.10
C VAL A 23 5.90 -7.74 -5.45
N HIS A 24 7.16 -7.30 -5.58
CA HIS A 24 7.93 -7.43 -6.82
C HIS A 24 8.81 -8.69 -6.85
N ASN A 25 8.95 -9.39 -5.72
CA ASN A 25 9.67 -10.66 -5.65
C ASN A 25 8.73 -11.83 -5.96
N ASP A 26 8.97 -12.52 -7.07
CA ASP A 26 8.11 -13.63 -7.54
C ASP A 26 7.94 -14.75 -6.52
N ALA A 27 9.02 -15.16 -5.84
CA ALA A 27 8.97 -16.24 -4.85
C ALA A 27 8.14 -15.84 -3.62
N LEU A 28 8.31 -14.60 -3.15
CA LEU A 28 7.51 -14.07 -2.05
C LEU A 28 6.05 -13.86 -2.45
N GLY A 29 5.80 -13.40 -3.67
CA GLY A 29 4.45 -13.24 -4.22
C GLY A 29 3.72 -14.58 -4.30
N ALA A 30 4.38 -15.63 -4.79
CA ALA A 30 3.81 -16.97 -4.83
C ALA A 30 3.48 -17.50 -3.42
N TYR A 31 4.38 -17.30 -2.46
CA TYR A 31 4.12 -17.66 -1.07
C TYR A 31 2.94 -16.87 -0.47
N ALA A 32 2.88 -15.55 -0.70
CA ALA A 32 1.81 -14.70 -0.22
C ALA A 32 0.45 -15.12 -0.76
N VAL A 33 0.34 -15.47 -2.05
CA VAL A 33 -0.91 -15.96 -2.66
C VAL A 33 -1.37 -17.29 -2.04
N GLN A 34 -0.43 -18.17 -1.67
CA GLN A 34 -0.77 -19.48 -1.09
C GLN A 34 -1.18 -19.39 0.38
N GLN A 35 -0.60 -18.47 1.14
CA GLN A 35 -0.72 -18.43 2.60
C GLN A 35 -1.67 -17.34 3.12
N LEU A 36 -1.83 -16.25 2.38
CA LEU A 36 -2.64 -15.12 2.82
C LEU A 36 -4.08 -15.25 2.36
N PHE A 37 -5.00 -15.02 3.28
CA PHE A 37 -6.43 -14.97 3.03
C PHE A 37 -6.99 -13.63 3.52
N LYS A 38 -8.26 -13.38 3.21
CA LYS A 38 -8.94 -12.20 3.74
C LYS A 38 -8.87 -12.19 5.28
N ASN A 39 -8.50 -11.04 5.84
CA ASN A 39 -8.31 -10.81 7.28
C ASN A 39 -7.07 -11.46 7.91
N SER A 40 -6.16 -12.05 7.13
CA SER A 40 -4.85 -12.45 7.64
C SER A 40 -4.10 -11.23 8.20
N SER A 41 -3.60 -11.35 9.43
CA SER A 41 -2.71 -10.35 10.02
C SER A 41 -1.28 -10.57 9.48
N VAL A 42 -0.66 -9.52 8.96
CA VAL A 42 0.68 -9.58 8.34
C VAL A 42 1.55 -8.41 8.76
N TYR A 43 2.85 -8.65 8.84
CA TYR A 43 3.88 -7.60 8.89
C TYR A 43 4.43 -7.39 7.48
N VAL A 44 4.59 -6.14 7.08
CA VAL A 44 5.09 -5.75 5.75
C VAL A 44 6.16 -4.68 5.91
N GLU A 45 7.29 -4.88 5.26
CA GLU A 45 8.39 -3.93 5.13
C GLU A 45 8.69 -3.71 3.65
N GLY A 46 8.98 -2.47 3.30
CA GLY A 46 9.29 -2.07 1.93
C GLY A 46 9.32 -0.55 1.79
N GLU A 47 9.59 -0.10 0.58
CA GLU A 47 9.74 1.32 0.27
C GLU A 47 8.42 1.92 -0.25
N ILE A 48 8.14 3.18 0.08
CA ILE A 48 6.99 3.91 -0.47
C ILE A 48 7.39 4.46 -1.84
N GLU A 49 6.74 3.97 -2.88
CA GLU A 49 6.93 4.42 -4.25
C GLU A 49 5.63 4.92 -4.86
N THR A 50 5.76 5.82 -5.84
CA THR A 50 4.61 6.38 -6.54
C THR A 50 4.65 5.96 -8.00
N ARG A 51 3.75 5.05 -8.38
CA ARG A 51 3.59 4.65 -9.78
C ARG A 51 2.75 5.69 -10.50
N VAL A 52 3.32 6.26 -11.55
CA VAL A 52 2.64 7.19 -12.45
C VAL A 52 2.31 6.47 -13.75
N TYR A 53 1.05 6.54 -14.19
CA TYR A 53 0.65 5.99 -15.48
C TYR A 53 -0.40 6.89 -16.15
N ASN A 54 -0.44 6.84 -17.47
CA ASN A 54 -1.47 7.49 -18.26
C ASN A 54 -2.67 6.56 -18.36
N ASP A 55 -3.81 7.01 -17.84
CA ASP A 55 -5.07 6.30 -18.01
C ASP A 55 -5.53 6.46 -19.47
N SER A 56 -5.42 5.40 -20.26
CA SER A 56 -5.75 5.42 -21.69
C SER A 56 -7.25 5.67 -21.96
N ILE A 57 -8.11 5.54 -20.95
CA ILE A 57 -9.56 5.75 -21.09
C ILE A 57 -9.91 7.23 -20.91
N ASN A 58 -9.32 7.87 -19.91
CA ASN A 58 -9.66 9.25 -19.52
C ASN A 58 -8.61 10.27 -19.99
N GLY A 59 -7.45 9.83 -20.48
CA GLY A 59 -6.33 10.69 -20.87
C GLY A 59 -5.62 11.34 -19.68
N GLU A 60 -5.99 11.00 -18.45
CA GLU A 60 -5.44 11.59 -17.23
C GLU A 60 -4.17 10.88 -16.75
N VAL A 61 -3.23 11.66 -16.21
CA VAL A 61 -2.05 11.15 -15.50
C VAL A 61 -2.47 10.77 -14.08
N LYS A 62 -2.42 9.48 -13.75
CA LYS A 62 -2.72 8.98 -12.41
C LYS A 62 -1.45 8.65 -11.66
N SER A 63 -1.45 9.02 -10.39
CA SER A 63 -0.36 8.79 -9.44
C SER A 63 -0.90 7.94 -8.29
N ILE A 64 -0.31 6.75 -8.10
CA ILE A 64 -0.73 5.81 -7.06
C ILE A 64 0.46 5.53 -6.14
N PRO A 65 0.39 5.91 -4.85
CA PRO A 65 1.37 5.49 -3.86
C PRO A 65 1.15 4.01 -3.49
N GLU A 66 2.22 3.23 -3.54
CA GLU A 66 2.23 1.80 -3.21
C GLU A 66 3.43 1.52 -2.28
N ILE A 67 3.27 0.58 -1.35
CA ILE A 67 4.38 0.05 -0.54
C ILE A 67 4.96 -1.12 -1.34
N CYS A 68 6.16 -0.93 -1.88
CA CYS A 68 6.82 -1.88 -2.75
C CYS A 68 7.77 -2.79 -1.95
N VAL A 69 7.50 -4.08 -1.97
CA VAL A 69 8.30 -5.10 -1.27
C VAL A 69 9.30 -5.71 -2.25
N ARG A 70 10.59 -5.51 -1.97
CA ARG A 70 11.71 -6.06 -2.75
C ARG A 70 12.57 -6.98 -1.89
N ARG A 71 13.62 -7.52 -2.50
CA ARG A 71 14.43 -8.60 -1.93
C ARG A 71 15.42 -8.10 -0.87
N ASP A 72 15.70 -6.81 -0.89
CA ASP A 72 16.73 -6.09 -0.13
C ASP A 72 16.18 -5.28 1.05
N GLY A 73 14.86 -5.14 1.18
CA GLY A 73 14.23 -4.33 2.23
C GLY A 73 14.18 -2.87 1.85
#